data_AF-Q2G9Y2-F1
#
_entry.id   AF-Q2G9Y2-F1
#
_cell.length_a   1.000
_cell.length_b   1.000
_cell.length_c   1.000
_cell.angle_alpha   90.00
_cell.angle_beta   90.00
_cell.angle_gamma   90.00
#
_symmetry.space_group_name_H-M   'P 1'
#
loop_
_entity.id
_entity.type
_entity.pdbx_description
1 polymer ?
#
loop_
_entity_poly.entity_id
_entity_poly.type
_entity_poly.pdbx_seq_one_letter_code
_entity_poly.pdbx_strand_id
1 'polypeptide(L)'
;MQGMGGGGDDCPFAFNFDAATFKVGDTVSYRITGNPMFEDMPFVGQLLEVHDDFVVIAGDANDPSVRYRGTRESRPQVAASEI
;
A
#
# COMPACT_ATOMS: atom_id res chain seq x y z
N MET A 1 -3.91 13.13 18.29
CA MET A 1 -4.69 13.04 17.04
C MET A 1 -3.88 13.70 15.94
N GLN A 2 -2.90 13.00 15.35
CA GLN A 2 -2.08 13.54 14.26
C GLN A 2 -2.59 12.94 12.94
N GLY A 3 -2.92 13.84 12.02
CA GLY A 3 -3.62 13.59 10.78
C GLY A 3 -2.84 12.73 9.79
N MET A 4 -3.55 11.81 9.16
CA MET A 4 -3.12 11.08 7.96
C MET A 4 -4.26 11.07 6.93
N GLY A 5 -4.80 12.26 6.68
CA GLY A 5 -5.81 12.51 5.66
C GLY A 5 -5.96 14.02 5.50
N GLY A 6 -5.38 14.57 4.44
CA GLY A 6 -5.46 15.99 4.14
C GLY A 6 -4.10 16.52 3.75
N GLY A 7 -3.96 16.89 2.47
CA GLY A 7 -2.77 17.53 1.94
C GLY A 7 -2.29 18.67 2.85
N GLY A 8 -1.06 18.53 3.31
CA GLY A 8 -0.29 19.56 3.97
C GLY A 8 1.09 19.51 3.35
N ASP A 9 1.46 20.62 2.72
CA ASP A 9 2.76 21.04 2.19
C ASP A 9 3.94 20.07 2.35
N ASP A 10 4.54 19.69 1.21
CA ASP A 10 5.87 19.09 1.06
C ASP A 10 6.10 17.66 1.58
N CYS A 11 5.11 16.77 1.45
CA CYS A 11 5.46 15.36 1.25
C CYS A 11 5.84 15.15 -0.22
N PRO A 12 7.12 14.89 -0.57
CA PRO A 12 7.53 14.66 -1.96
C PRO A 12 6.92 13.37 -2.56
N PHE A 13 6.28 12.55 -1.73
CA PHE A 13 5.58 11.34 -2.10
C PHE A 13 4.07 11.62 -2.15
N ALA A 14 3.52 11.71 -3.35
CA ALA A 14 2.08 11.72 -3.55
C ALA A 14 1.56 10.28 -3.49
N PHE A 15 0.81 9.95 -2.44
CA PHE A 15 0.14 8.65 -2.34
C PHE A 15 -1.18 8.66 -3.12
N ASN A 16 -1.42 7.61 -3.90
CA ASN A 16 -2.74 7.37 -4.47
C ASN A 16 -3.62 6.67 -3.43
N PHE A 17 -4.75 7.29 -3.08
CA PHE A 17 -5.76 6.74 -2.16
C PHE A 17 -7.08 6.41 -2.86
N ASP A 18 -7.17 6.56 -4.18
CA ASP A 18 -8.35 6.24 -4.98
C ASP A 18 -8.12 4.94 -5.76
N ALA A 19 -8.67 3.85 -5.22
CA ALA A 19 -8.53 2.50 -5.77
C ALA A 19 -9.03 2.36 -7.22
N ALA A 20 -9.99 3.19 -7.64
CA ALA A 20 -10.50 3.17 -9.01
C ALA A 20 -9.47 3.70 -10.01
N THR A 21 -8.53 4.52 -9.56
CA THR A 21 -7.49 5.17 -10.39
C THR A 21 -6.13 4.50 -10.30
N PHE A 22 -6.00 3.45 -9.49
CA PHE A 22 -4.76 2.71 -9.32
C PHE A 22 -4.20 2.26 -10.66
N LYS A 23 -2.90 2.47 -10.83
CA LYS A 23 -2.11 1.98 -11.96
C LYS A 23 -0.75 1.50 -11.48
N VAL A 24 -0.13 0.64 -12.29
CA VAL A 24 1.26 0.20 -12.06
C VAL A 24 2.17 1.42 -11.94
N GLY A 25 3.02 1.42 -10.93
CA GLY A 25 3.93 2.51 -10.61
C GLY A 25 3.41 3.49 -9.56
N ASP A 26 2.11 3.47 -9.22
CA ASP A 26 1.57 4.29 -8.13
C ASP A 26 2.21 3.94 -6.80
N THR A 27 2.54 4.98 -6.02
CA THR A 27 2.92 4.82 -4.61
C THR A 27 1.65 4.82 -3.78
N VAL A 28 1.45 3.78 -2.97
CA VAL A 28 0.30 3.65 -2.07
C VAL A 28 0.78 3.47 -0.64
N SER A 29 -0.07 3.87 0.31
CA SER A 29 0.05 3.38 1.67
C SER A 29 -0.73 2.07 1.79
N TYR A 30 -0.17 1.07 2.47
CA TYR A 30 -0.85 -0.21 2.74
C TYR A 30 -0.75 -0.58 4.23
N ARG A 31 -1.54 -1.58 4.64
CA ARG A 31 -1.56 -2.15 6.00
C ARG A 31 -1.28 -3.64 5.95
N ILE A 32 -0.73 -4.16 7.04
CA ILE A 32 -0.57 -5.59 7.26
C ILE A 32 -1.62 -6.04 8.28
N THR A 33 -2.44 -7.03 7.93
CA THR A 33 -3.49 -7.56 8.81
C THR A 33 -3.13 -8.94 9.34
N GLY A 34 -3.70 -9.34 10.49
CA GLY A 34 -3.45 -10.65 11.08
C GLY A 34 -2.12 -10.80 11.81
N ASN A 35 -1.38 -9.70 12.03
CA ASN A 35 -0.23 -9.65 12.92
C ASN A 35 -0.35 -8.42 13.86
N PRO A 36 -0.51 -8.62 15.19
CA PRO A 36 -0.65 -7.53 16.16
C PRO A 36 0.53 -6.56 16.19
N MET A 37 1.71 -6.97 15.72
CA MET A 37 2.88 -6.08 15.64
C MET A 37 2.75 -5.03 14.53
N PHE A 38 1.87 -5.25 13.54
CA PHE A 38 1.79 -4.44 12.32
C PHE A 38 0.41 -3.85 12.02
N GLU A 39 -0.66 -4.28 12.70
CA GLU A 39 -2.05 -3.87 12.41
C GLU A 39 -2.28 -2.35 12.37
N ASP A 40 -1.60 -1.60 13.24
CA ASP A 40 -1.72 -0.13 13.31
C ASP A 40 -0.57 0.63 12.63
N MET A 41 0.34 -0.07 11.94
CA MET A 41 1.46 0.56 11.24
C MET A 41 1.17 0.79 9.75
N PRO A 42 1.28 2.03 9.23
CA PRO A 42 1.19 2.29 7.81
C PRO A 42 2.51 1.96 7.14
N PHE A 43 2.44 1.24 6.02
CA PHE A 43 3.58 0.96 5.16
C PHE A 43 3.41 1.70 3.82
N VAL A 44 4.49 1.79 3.07
CA VAL A 44 4.53 2.41 1.74
C VAL A 44 5.08 1.38 0.75
N GLY A 45 4.43 1.25 -0.40
CA GLY A 45 4.87 0.38 -1.47
C GLY A 45 4.42 0.88 -2.83
N GLN A 46 5.09 0.41 -3.89
CA GLN A 46 4.71 0.68 -5.26
C GLN A 46 3.82 -0.45 -5.80
N LEU A 47 2.77 -0.10 -6.56
CA LEU A 47 1.95 -1.08 -7.26
C LEU A 47 2.73 -1.68 -8.44
N LEU A 48 2.92 -2.99 -8.43
CA LEU A 48 3.50 -3.77 -9.52
C LEU A 48 2.43 -4.27 -10.49
N GLU A 49 1.25 -4.60 -9.97
CA GLU A 49 0.09 -5.07 -10.75
C GLU A 49 -1.21 -4.51 -10.15
N VAL A 50 -2.19 -4.26 -11.01
CA VAL A 50 -3.54 -3.80 -10.61
C VAL A 50 -4.56 -4.68 -11.32
N HIS A 51 -5.38 -5.37 -10.54
CA HIS A 51 -6.45 -6.25 -11.00
C HIS A 51 -7.81 -5.72 -10.54
N ASP A 52 -8.91 -6.36 -10.92
CA ASP A 52 -10.25 -5.88 -10.58
C ASP A 52 -10.54 -5.91 -9.08
N ASP A 53 -10.04 -6.93 -8.37
CA ASP A 53 -10.32 -7.21 -6.96
C ASP A 53 -9.08 -7.09 -6.04
N PHE A 54 -7.86 -7.08 -6.60
CA PHE A 54 -6.62 -7.02 -5.83
C PHE A 54 -5.52 -6.21 -6.51
N VAL A 55 -4.46 -5.93 -5.75
CA VAL A 55 -3.22 -5.34 -6.25
C VAL A 55 -2.03 -6.19 -5.84
N VAL A 56 -0.92 -6.04 -6.56
CA VAL A 56 0.38 -6.59 -6.16
C VAL A 56 1.30 -5.42 -5.83
N ILE A 57 1.91 -5.46 -4.65
CA ILE A 57 2.75 -4.40 -4.10
C ILE A 57 4.19 -4.90 -4.01
N ALA A 58 5.15 -4.04 -4.35
CA ALA A 58 6.57 -4.31 -4.08
C ALA A 58 6.81 -4.35 -2.57
N GLY A 59 7.19 -5.51 -2.04
CA GLY A 59 7.33 -5.74 -0.61
C GLY A 59 8.67 -5.31 -0.02
N ASP A 60 9.69 -5.19 -0.87
CA ASP A 60 11.00 -4.61 -0.55
C ASP A 60 11.37 -3.64 -1.68
N ALA A 61 11.81 -2.43 -1.31
CA ALA A 61 12.24 -1.41 -2.29
C ALA A 61 13.56 -1.77 -2.99
N ASN A 62 14.37 -2.64 -2.39
CA ASN A 62 15.66 -3.08 -2.91
C ASN A 62 15.58 -4.45 -3.62
N ASP A 63 14.50 -5.21 -3.40
CA ASP A 63 14.29 -6.52 -4.03
C ASP A 63 12.93 -6.57 -4.75
N PRO A 64 12.90 -6.38 -6.07
CA PRO A 64 11.67 -6.40 -6.87
C PRO A 64 11.05 -7.80 -7.01
N SER A 65 11.70 -8.85 -6.49
CA SER A 65 11.13 -10.20 -6.45
C SER A 65 10.19 -10.42 -5.26
N VAL A 66 10.30 -9.59 -4.21
CA VAL A 66 9.39 -9.63 -3.06
C VAL A 66 8.08 -8.94 -3.43
N ARG A 67 6.98 -9.70 -3.43
CA ARG A 67 5.67 -9.25 -3.89
C ARG A 67 4.60 -9.62 -2.89
N TYR A 68 3.79 -8.65 -2.50
CA TYR A 68 2.65 -8.86 -1.61
C TYR A 68 1.33 -8.67 -2.35
N ARG A 69 0.42 -9.63 -2.20
CA ARG A 69 -0.96 -9.45 -2.64
C ARG A 69 -1.73 -8.64 -1.60
N GLY A 70 -2.38 -7.57 -2.04
CA GLY A 70 -3.25 -6.75 -1.21
C GLY A 70 -4.64 -6.55 -1.80
N THR A 71 -5.59 -6.16 -0.95
CA THR A 71 -6.94 -5.75 -1.39
C THR A 71 -6.89 -4.50 -2.28
N ARG A 72 -7.83 -4.36 -3.21
CA ARG A 72 -7.99 -3.12 -4.00
C ARG A 72 -8.96 -2.16 -3.30
N GLU A 73 -8.45 -1.46 -2.31
CA GLU A 73 -9.17 -0.42 -1.58
C GLU A 73 -8.29 0.83 -1.37
N SER A 74 -8.84 1.90 -0.79
CA SER A 74 -8.14 3.18 -0.61
C SER A 74 -6.77 3.03 0.07
N ARG A 75 -6.66 2.04 0.98
CA ARG A 75 -5.41 1.63 1.61
C ARG A 75 -5.35 0.09 1.57
N PRO A 76 -4.63 -0.51 0.60
CA PRO A 76 -4.56 -1.96 0.46
C PRO A 76 -4.21 -2.67 1.77
N GLN A 77 -4.84 -3.82 2.00
CA GLN A 77 -4.58 -4.70 3.13
C GLN A 77 -3.87 -5.96 2.64
N VAL A 78 -2.68 -6.20 3.19
CA VAL A 78 -1.87 -7.40 2.94
C VAL A 78 -2.02 -8.31 4.16
N ALA A 79 -2.42 -9.56 3.96
CA ALA A 79 -2.45 -10.51 5.06
C ALA A 79 -1.01 -10.86 5.49
N ALA A 80 -0.75 -10.97 6.78
CA ALA A 80 0.57 -11.34 7.29
C ALA A 80 1.07 -12.72 6.81
N SER A 81 0.18 -13.58 6.30
CA SER A 81 0.56 -14.85 5.67
C SER A 81 1.19 -14.71 4.29
N GLU A 82 1.09 -13.52 3.66
CA GLU A 82 1.65 -13.20 2.35
C GLU A 82 3.06 -12.60 2.44
N ILE A 83 3.60 -12.43 3.66
CA ILE A 83 4.88 -11.79 3.99
C ILE A 83 5.81 -12.82 4.62
#